data_AF-A0A7Z9RC00-F1
#
_entry.id   AF-A0A7Z9RC00-F1
#
_cell.length_a   1.000
_cell.length_b   1.000
_cell.length_c   1.000
_cell.angle_alpha   90.00
_cell.angle_beta   90.00
_cell.angle_gamma   90.00
#
_symmetry.space_group_name_H-M   'P 1'
#
loop_
_entity.id
_entity.type
_entity.pdbx_description
1 polymer ?
#
loop_
_entity_poly.entity_id
_entity_poly.type
_entity_poly.pdbx_seq_one_letter_code
_entity_poly.pdbx_strand_id
1 'polypeptide(L)'
;MIPSQGQVNFFNTFGYLLIRQLFSPDETEKIIEGFEWSIQNWCGGRDPDRASRIMFPGPIEHHPEMSAIFDHPLILGLIGGVG
;
A
#
# COMPACT_ATOMS: atom_id res chain seq x y z
N MET A 1 -5.91 -13.29 0.26
CA MET A 1 -5.77 -13.81 1.64
C MET A 1 -7.13 -13.70 2.29
N ILE A 2 -7.58 -14.71 3.04
CA ILE A 2 -8.81 -14.62 3.84
C ILE A 2 -8.38 -14.60 5.31
N PRO A 3 -8.75 -13.57 6.09
CA PRO A 3 -8.44 -13.52 7.52
C PRO A 3 -9.04 -14.72 8.27
N SER A 4 -8.31 -15.27 9.23
CA SER A 4 -8.91 -16.22 10.18
C SER A 4 -9.90 -15.51 11.11
N GLN A 5 -10.83 -16.25 11.73
CA GLN A 5 -11.77 -15.66 12.69
C GLN A 5 -11.07 -14.94 13.86
N GLY A 6 -9.93 -15.45 14.30
CA GLY A 6 -9.12 -14.78 15.33
C GLY A 6 -8.60 -13.42 14.88
N GLN A 7 -8.18 -13.30 13.62
CA GLN A 7 -7.73 -12.03 13.03
C GLN A 7 -8.89 -11.04 12.85
N VAL A 8 -10.07 -11.53 12.43
CA VAL A 8 -11.30 -10.72 12.36
C VAL A 8 -11.68 -10.20 13.74
N ASN A 9 -11.67 -11.06 14.76
CA ASN A 9 -11.99 -10.66 16.13
C ASN A 9 -10.99 -9.64 16.68
N PHE A 10 -9.69 -9.83 16.39
CA PHE A 10 -8.66 -8.86 16.74
C PHE A 10 -8.93 -7.50 16.08
N PHE A 11 -9.18 -7.48 14.76
CA PHE A 11 -9.51 -6.25 14.03
C PHE A 11 -10.74 -5.55 14.62
N ASN A 12 -11.82 -6.30 14.89
CA ASN A 12 -13.05 -5.74 15.47
C ASN A 12 -12.84 -5.18 16.88
N THR A 13 -11.87 -5.70 17.63
CA THR A 13 -11.56 -5.25 18.99
C THR A 13 -10.64 -4.03 19.00
N PHE A 14 -9.64 -4.00 18.14
CA PHE A 14 -8.55 -3.01 18.21
C PHE A 14 -8.54 -2.00 17.06
N GLY A 15 -9.34 -2.20 16.02
CA GLY A 15 -9.46 -1.32 14.86
C GLY A 15 -8.31 -1.43 13.84
N TYR A 16 -7.40 -2.41 14.00
CA TYR A 16 -6.30 -2.65 13.05
C TYR A 16 -5.93 -4.12 12.99
N LEU A 17 -5.30 -4.54 11.89
CA LEU A 17 -4.75 -5.86 11.70
C LEU A 17 -3.40 -5.77 11.00
N LEU A 18 -2.35 -6.32 11.62
CA LEU A 18 -1.03 -6.41 10.99
C LEU A 18 -0.92 -7.68 10.16
N ILE A 19 -0.73 -7.54 8.85
CA ILE A 19 -0.35 -8.63 7.96
C ILE A 19 1.13 -8.51 7.63
N ARG A 20 1.94 -9.46 8.11
CA ARG A 20 3.37 -9.51 7.78
C ARG A 20 3.53 -10.12 6.40
N GLN A 21 4.49 -9.58 5.62
CA GLN A 21 4.84 -10.10 4.30
C GLN A 21 3.59 -10.28 3.40
N LEU A 22 2.75 -9.25 3.35
CA LEU A 22 1.55 -9.28 2.50
C LEU A 22 1.92 -9.46 1.03
N PHE A 23 3.05 -8.91 0.60
CA PHE A 23 3.62 -9.09 -0.72
C PHE A 23 4.91 -9.91 -0.63
N SER A 24 5.25 -10.59 -1.72
CA SER A 24 6.57 -11.20 -1.90
C SER A 24 7.67 -10.12 -1.96
N PRO A 25 8.96 -10.49 -1.78
CA PRO A 25 10.06 -9.55 -1.94
C PRO A 25 10.06 -8.86 -3.31
N ASP A 26 9.87 -9.61 -4.40
CA ASP A 26 9.86 -9.08 -5.77
C ASP A 26 8.69 -8.11 -6.00
N GLU A 27 7.50 -8.41 -5.49
CA GLU A 27 6.36 -7.48 -5.54
C GLU A 27 6.62 -6.22 -4.71
N THR A 28 7.25 -6.38 -3.55
CA THR A 28 7.62 -5.26 -2.68
C THR A 28 8.60 -4.33 -3.39
N GLU A 29 9.60 -4.88 -4.08
CA GLU A 29 10.56 -4.11 -4.87
C GLU A 29 9.87 -3.29 -5.97
N LYS A 30 8.98 -3.92 -6.75
CA LYS A 30 8.20 -3.22 -7.78
C LYS A 30 7.32 -2.10 -7.23
N ILE A 31 6.68 -2.33 -6.08
CA ILE A 31 5.88 -1.30 -5.41
C ILE A 31 6.77 -0.12 -5.00
N ILE A 32 7.95 -0.38 -4.44
CA ILE A 32 8.92 0.65 -4.09
C ILE A 32 9.34 1.44 -5.32
N GLU A 33 9.69 0.77 -6.43
CA GLU A 33 10.06 1.42 -7.69
C GLU A 33 8.95 2.32 -8.23
N GLY A 34 7.69 1.86 -8.19
CA GLY A 34 6.54 2.66 -8.63
C GLY A 34 6.31 3.91 -7.77
N PHE A 35 6.50 3.80 -6.44
CA PHE A 35 6.47 4.97 -5.55
C PHE A 35 7.62 5.94 -5.83
N GLU A 36 8.84 5.44 -5.97
CA GLU A 36 10.01 6.26 -6.31
C GLU A 36 9.82 7.00 -7.64
N TRP A 37 9.36 6.29 -8.67
CA TRP A 37 9.01 6.91 -9.95
C TRP A 37 7.98 8.02 -9.77
N SER A 38 6.94 7.77 -8.97
CA SER A 38 5.88 8.76 -8.73
C SER A 38 6.42 9.99 -7.99
N ILE A 39 7.32 9.82 -7.03
CA ILE A 39 7.99 10.93 -6.33
C ILE A 39 8.82 11.76 -7.32
N GLN A 40 9.63 11.10 -8.15
CA GLN A 40 10.50 11.79 -9.10
C GLN A 40 9.69 12.58 -10.15
N ASN A 41 8.57 12.03 -10.62
CA ASN A 41 7.82 12.61 -11.74
C ASN A 41 6.71 13.58 -11.28
N TRP A 42 6.12 13.38 -10.10
CA TRP A 42 4.96 14.19 -9.63
C TRP A 42 5.28 15.13 -8.47
N CYS A 43 6.29 14.82 -7.65
CA CYS A 43 6.80 15.74 -6.62
C CYS A 43 8.00 16.58 -7.12
N GLY A 44 8.27 16.56 -8.42
CA GLY A 44 9.35 17.30 -9.05
C GLY A 44 10.75 16.83 -8.67
N GLY A 45 10.89 15.61 -8.14
CA GLY A 45 12.16 14.99 -7.78
C GLY A 45 12.99 15.77 -6.76
N ARG A 46 12.39 16.75 -6.07
CA ARG A 46 13.09 17.49 -5.01
C ARG A 46 13.28 16.56 -3.84
N ASP A 47 14.53 16.33 -3.48
CA ASP A 47 14.87 15.84 -2.15
C ASP A 47 14.35 16.89 -1.16
N PRO A 48 13.31 16.60 -0.37
CA PRO A 48 12.87 17.54 0.64
C PRO A 48 14.06 17.74 1.57
N ASP A 49 14.58 18.96 1.62
CA ASP A 49 15.37 19.37 2.75
C ASP A 49 14.57 18.98 4.00
N ARG A 50 15.17 18.32 4.99
CA ARG A 50 14.45 17.70 6.13
C ARG A 50 13.53 18.66 6.91
N ALA A 51 13.54 19.95 6.56
CA ALA A 51 12.65 21.01 7.03
C ALA A 51 11.28 21.06 6.30
N SER A 52 11.16 20.64 5.03
CA SER A 52 9.91 20.66 4.28
C SER A 52 9.23 19.28 4.29
N ARG A 53 8.11 19.16 5.01
CA ARG A 53 7.24 18.00 4.87
C ARG A 53 6.42 18.16 3.60
N ILE A 54 6.65 17.32 2.61
CA ILE A 54 5.82 17.27 1.41
C ILE A 54 4.70 16.25 1.66
N MET A 55 3.46 16.72 1.63
CA MET A 55 2.31 15.83 1.50
C MET A 55 2.27 15.36 0.05
N PHE A 56 2.31 14.05 -0.17
CA PHE A 56 2.24 13.43 -1.49
C PHE A 56 0.91 12.72 -1.67
N PRO A 57 -0.16 13.42 -2.11
CA PRO A 57 -1.45 12.80 -2.36
C PRO A 57 -1.41 11.98 -3.66
N GLY A 58 -2.19 10.89 -3.70
CA GLY A 58 -2.44 10.13 -4.93
C GLY A 58 -1.29 9.33 -5.58
N PRO A 59 -0.19 8.92 -4.90
CA PRO A 59 0.89 8.15 -5.56
C PRO A 59 0.42 6.92 -6.34
N ILE A 60 -0.62 6.28 -5.82
CA ILE A 60 -1.25 5.09 -6.42
C ILE A 60 -1.87 5.38 -7.78
N GLU A 61 -2.26 6.62 -8.07
CA GLU A 61 -2.95 7.02 -9.30
C GLU A 61 -1.97 7.39 -10.42
N HIS A 62 -0.70 7.60 -10.07
CA HIS A 62 0.31 8.15 -10.97
C HIS A 62 0.95 7.11 -11.91
N HIS A 63 0.87 5.83 -11.56
CA HIS A 63 1.47 4.74 -12.34
C HIS A 63 0.51 3.54 -12.47
N PRO A 64 0.34 2.94 -13.66
CA PRO A 64 -0.60 1.84 -13.87
C PRO A 64 -0.38 0.65 -12.93
N GLU A 65 0.88 0.29 -12.67
CA GLU A 65 1.20 -0.83 -11.75
C GLU A 65 0.86 -0.49 -10.30
N MET A 66 0.94 0.78 -9.93
CA MET A 66 0.57 1.25 -8.58
C MET A 66 -0.95 1.28 -8.40
N SER A 67 -1.67 1.67 -9.45
CA SER A 67 -3.13 1.65 -9.46
C SER A 67 -3.65 0.21 -9.32
N ALA A 68 -2.97 -0.75 -9.94
CA ALA A 68 -3.33 -2.16 -9.89
C ALA A 68 -3.14 -2.82 -8.51
N ILE A 69 -2.48 -2.16 -7.54
CA ILE A 69 -2.30 -2.70 -6.18
C ILE A 69 -3.66 -2.94 -5.49
N PHE A 70 -4.65 -2.07 -5.73
CA PHE A 70 -5.99 -2.24 -5.16
C PHE A 70 -6.74 -3.43 -5.73
N ASP A 71 -6.41 -3.82 -6.95
CA ASP A 71 -6.95 -5.01 -7.61
C ASP A 71 -6.21 -6.29 -7.21
N HIS A 72 -5.16 -6.18 -6.40
CA HIS A 72 -4.36 -7.33 -6.01
C HIS A 72 -5.21 -8.36 -5.23
N PRO A 73 -5.19 -9.66 -5.59
CA PRO A 73 -6.06 -10.67 -4.97
C PRO A 73 -5.89 -10.77 -3.44
N LEU A 74 -4.70 -10.46 -2.92
CA LEU A 74 -4.47 -10.43 -1.48
C LEU A 74 -5.15 -9.24 -0.82
N ILE A 75 -5.11 -8.05 -1.43
CA ILE A 75 -5.79 -6.84 -0.95
C ILE A 75 -7.30 -7.04 -1.03
N LEU A 76 -7.83 -7.47 -2.18
CA LEU A 76 -9.25 -7.74 -2.38
C LEU A 76 -9.79 -8.75 -1.34
N GLY A 77 -9.03 -9.81 -1.04
CA GLY A 77 -9.41 -10.77 -0.01
C GLY A 77 -9.44 -10.20 1.41
N LEU A 78 -8.68 -9.13 1.68
CA LEU A 78 -8.68 -8.43 2.97
C LEU A 78 -9.81 -7.40 3.07
N ILE A 79 -10.07 -6.63 1.99
CA ILE A 79 -11.06 -5.53 2.00
C ILE A 79 -12.48 -5.98 1.67
N GLY A 80 -12.63 -7.07 0.91
CA GLY A 80 -13.93 -7.69 0.57
C GLY A 80 -14.27 -8.89 1.46
N GLY A 81 -13.41 -9.23 2.42
CA GLY A 81 -13.54 -10.37 3.33
C GLY A 81 -14.31 -10.03 4.60
N VAL A 82 -15.46 -9.36 4.49
CA VAL A 82 -16.48 -9.30 5.55
C VAL A 82 -17.86 -9.36 4.88
N GLY A 83 -18.40 -10.57 4.78
CA GLY A 83 -19.75 -10.87 4.31
C GLY A 83 -20.10 -12.30 4.68
#